data_AF-A0A843LMJ2-F1
#
_entry.id   AF-A0A843LMJ2-F1
#
_cell.length_a   1.000
_cell.length_b   1.000
_cell.length_c   1.000
_cell.angle_alpha   90.00
_cell.angle_beta   90.00
_cell.angle_gamma   90.00
#
_symmetry.space_group_name_H-M   'P 1'
#
loop_
_entity.id
_entity.type
_entity.pdbx_description
1 polymer ?
#
loop_
_entity_poly.entity_id
_entity_poly.type
_entity_poly.pdbx_seq_one_letter_code
_entity_poly.pdbx_strand_id
1 'polypeptide(L)'
;MDLKTAIRTYQFAERAKSELIIGSHLTTALAEFPIQEKPGGKRMLLMLLEAVRTELEFAQRDTGHKEFKKAIDHLNEAISLVESMDLGAAAERVGRAISAATTAAQEAWDTLKGHGLL
;
A
#
# COMPACT_ATOMS: atom_id res chain seq x y z
N MET A 1 21.34 3.95 0.53
CA MET A 1 20.93 3.95 1.96
C MET A 1 21.94 3.10 2.76
N ASP A 2 22.04 3.24 4.09
CA ASP A 2 22.86 2.33 4.89
C ASP A 2 22.22 0.93 4.99
N LEU A 3 23.01 -0.08 5.36
CA LEU A 3 22.58 -1.48 5.35
C LEU A 3 21.38 -1.75 6.27
N LYS A 4 21.35 -1.15 7.46
CA LYS A 4 20.26 -1.34 8.43
C LYS A 4 18.96 -0.72 7.91
N THR A 5 19.06 0.43 7.25
CA THR A 5 17.93 1.07 6.58
C THR A 5 17.48 0.28 5.35
N ALA A 6 18.41 -0.31 4.59
CA ALA A 6 18.08 -1.18 3.46
C ALA A 6 17.26 -2.40 3.88
N ILE A 7 17.69 -3.13 4.92
CA ILE A 7 16.97 -4.29 5.44
C ILE A 7 15.54 -3.92 5.84
N ARG A 8 15.39 -2.83 6.61
CA ARG A 8 14.08 -2.37 7.10
C ARG A 8 13.18 -1.88 5.97
N THR A 9 13.72 -1.09 5.04
CA THR A 9 13.00 -0.62 3.85
C THR A 9 12.50 -1.80 3.02
N TYR A 10 13.36 -2.78 2.76
CA TYR A 10 12.98 -3.96 1.99
C TYR A 10 11.84 -4.74 2.66
N GLN A 11 11.97 -5.01 3.97
CA GLN A 11 10.96 -5.75 4.73
C GLN A 11 9.61 -5.03 4.74
N PHE A 12 9.59 -3.73 5.03
CA PHE A 12 8.35 -2.96 5.04
C PHE A 12 7.74 -2.83 3.65
N ALA A 13 8.55 -2.63 2.62
CA ALA A 13 8.08 -2.45 1.27
C ALA A 13 7.45 -3.74 0.70
N GLU A 14 8.07 -4.90 0.88
CA GLU A 14 7.51 -6.18 0.45
C GLU A 14 6.19 -6.52 1.16
N ARG A 15 6.12 -6.24 2.46
CA ARG A 15 4.89 -6.44 3.25
C ARG A 15 3.78 -5.50 2.77
N ALA A 16 4.06 -4.20 2.70
CA ALA A 16 3.07 -3.20 2.28
C ALA A 16 2.58 -3.46 0.85
N LYS A 17 3.47 -3.86 -0.07
CA LYS A 17 3.11 -4.26 -1.44
C LYS A 17 2.09 -5.40 -1.42
N SER A 18 2.32 -6.44 -0.63
CA SER A 18 1.40 -7.58 -0.51
C SER A 18 0.03 -7.16 0.04
N GLU A 19 0.01 -6.35 1.10
CA GLU A 19 -1.22 -5.83 1.71
C GLU A 19 -2.01 -4.92 0.76
N LEU A 20 -1.32 -4.06 0.00
CA LEU A 20 -1.94 -3.20 -1.01
C LEU A 20 -2.52 -3.98 -2.18
N ILE A 21 -1.86 -5.07 -2.63
CA ILE A 21 -2.41 -5.97 -3.66
C ILE A 21 -3.73 -6.59 -3.17
N ILE A 22 -3.77 -7.04 -1.91
CA ILE A 22 -5.00 -7.55 -1.29
C ILE A 22 -6.08 -6.45 -1.26
N GLY A 23 -5.72 -5.23 -0.84
CA GLY A 23 -6.63 -4.08 -0.84
C GLY A 23 -7.19 -3.74 -2.24
N SER A 24 -6.36 -3.81 -3.29
CA SER A 24 -6.77 -3.58 -4.68
C SER A 24 -7.77 -4.63 -5.16
N HIS A 25 -7.50 -5.91 -4.86
CA HIS A 25 -8.39 -7.01 -5.20
C HIS A 25 -9.75 -6.87 -4.49
N LEU A 26 -9.75 -6.58 -3.19
CA LEU A 26 -10.99 -6.39 -2.41
C LEU A 26 -11.78 -5.15 -2.86
N THR A 27 -11.10 -4.09 -3.29
CA THR A 27 -11.73 -2.90 -3.87
C THR A 27 -12.51 -3.25 -5.14
N THR A 28 -11.90 -4.08 -5.99
CA THR A 28 -12.54 -4.57 -7.22
C THR A 28 -13.72 -5.49 -6.89
N ALA A 29 -13.55 -6.43 -5.96
CA ALA A 29 -14.60 -7.37 -5.56
C ALA A 29 -15.85 -6.66 -4.99
N LEU A 30 -15.66 -5.60 -4.20
CA LEU A 30 -16.78 -4.81 -3.64
C LEU A 30 -17.69 -4.21 -4.72
N ALA A 31 -17.17 -3.95 -5.94
CA ALA A 31 -17.97 -3.44 -7.04
C ALA A 31 -19.07 -4.43 -7.46
N GLU A 32 -18.79 -5.72 -7.31
CA GLU A 32 -19.65 -6.83 -7.72
C GLU A 32 -20.63 -7.29 -6.63
N PHE A 33 -20.48 -6.77 -5.40
CA PHE A 33 -21.35 -7.16 -4.29
C PHE A 33 -22.81 -6.73 -4.55
N PRO A 34 -23.79 -7.51 -4.08
CA PRO A 34 -25.18 -7.08 -4.04
C PRO A 34 -25.36 -5.76 -3.26
N ILE A 35 -26.30 -4.91 -3.69
CA ILE A 35 -26.50 -3.56 -3.11
C ILE A 35 -26.68 -3.61 -1.59
N GLN A 36 -27.37 -4.63 -1.07
CA GLN A 36 -27.60 -4.81 0.37
C GLN A 36 -26.34 -5.16 1.17
N GLU A 37 -25.30 -5.72 0.52
CA GLU A 37 -24.04 -6.12 1.16
C GLU A 37 -22.97 -5.01 1.07
N LYS A 38 -23.08 -4.12 0.06
CA LYS A 38 -22.11 -3.04 -0.19
C LYS A 38 -21.82 -2.15 1.03
N PRO A 39 -22.79 -1.71 1.86
CA PRO A 39 -22.49 -0.87 3.01
C PRO A 39 -21.55 -1.54 4.02
N GLY A 40 -21.77 -2.84 4.30
CA GLY A 40 -20.92 -3.63 5.20
C GLY A 40 -19.55 -3.87 4.59
N GLY A 41 -19.50 -4.28 3.32
CA GLY A 41 -18.25 -4.50 2.58
C GLY A 41 -17.40 -3.23 2.49
N LYS A 42 -18.02 -2.08 2.20
CA LYS A 42 -17.36 -0.76 2.20
C LYS A 42 -16.70 -0.47 3.54
N ARG A 43 -17.43 -0.66 4.65
CA ARG A 43 -16.91 -0.39 5.99
C ARG A 43 -15.69 -1.26 6.31
N MET A 44 -15.73 -2.54 5.95
CA MET A 44 -14.60 -3.45 6.12
C MET A 44 -13.40 -3.06 5.24
N LEU A 45 -13.64 -2.68 3.99
CA LEU A 45 -12.59 -2.24 3.07
C LEU A 45 -11.90 -0.98 3.58
N LEU A 46 -12.66 0.02 4.07
CA LEU A 46 -12.09 1.23 4.65
C LEU A 46 -11.20 0.91 5.85
N MET A 47 -11.66 0.07 6.78
CA MET A 47 -10.86 -0.36 7.94
C MET A 47 -9.56 -1.05 7.52
N LEU A 48 -9.61 -1.90 6.49
CA LEU A 48 -8.41 -2.54 5.95
C LEU A 48 -7.44 -1.52 5.36
N LEU A 49 -7.91 -0.64 4.48
CA LEU A 49 -7.04 0.35 3.82
C LEU A 49 -6.43 1.33 4.83
N GLU A 50 -7.16 1.70 5.88
CA GLU A 50 -6.64 2.50 6.99
C GLU A 50 -5.54 1.75 7.76
N ALA A 51 -5.72 0.46 8.04
CA ALA A 51 -4.70 -0.34 8.69
C ALA A 51 -3.41 -0.43 7.85
N VAL A 52 -3.54 -0.63 6.53
CA VAL A 52 -2.39 -0.62 5.61
C VAL A 52 -1.72 0.75 5.57
N ARG A 53 -2.49 1.84 5.61
CA ARG A 53 -1.95 3.20 5.70
C ARG A 53 -1.12 3.40 6.96
N THR A 54 -1.60 2.92 8.11
CA THR A 54 -0.86 3.00 9.37
C THR A 54 0.49 2.26 9.32
N GLU A 55 0.54 1.08 8.69
CA GLU A 55 1.80 0.35 8.49
C GLU A 55 2.76 1.11 7.56
N LEU A 56 2.24 1.73 6.48
CA LEU A 56 3.05 2.59 5.60
C LEU A 56 3.57 3.84 6.32
N GLU A 57 2.77 4.47 7.18
CA GLU A 57 3.19 5.61 8.01
C GLU A 57 4.26 5.21 9.03
N PHE A 58 4.18 4.00 9.57
CA PHE A 58 5.22 3.44 10.42
C PHE A 58 6.53 3.24 9.63
N ALA A 59 6.45 2.63 8.44
CA ALA A 59 7.60 2.42 7.56
C ALA A 59 8.25 3.75 7.14
N GLN A 60 7.44 4.76 6.79
CA GLN A 60 7.92 6.09 6.43
C GLN A 60 8.66 6.76 7.59
N ARG A 61 8.13 6.66 8.81
CA ARG A 61 8.77 7.24 10.00
C ARG A 61 10.06 6.53 10.38
N ASP A 62 10.12 5.21 10.26
CA ASP A 62 11.31 4.43 10.63
C ASP A 62 12.46 4.57 9.62
N THR A 63 12.13 4.64 8.32
CA THR A 63 13.14 4.62 7.24
C THR A 63 13.40 5.99 6.61
N GLY A 64 12.47 6.93 6.74
CA GLY A 64 12.50 8.21 6.03
C GLY A 64 12.31 8.08 4.50
N HIS A 65 11.99 6.90 3.97
CA HIS A 65 11.96 6.67 2.52
C HIS A 65 10.78 7.41 1.86
N LYS A 66 11.09 8.28 0.89
CA LYS A 66 10.10 9.13 0.20
C LYS A 66 9.00 8.35 -0.51
N GLU A 67 9.30 7.14 -0.98
CA GLU A 67 8.32 6.30 -1.68
C GLU A 67 7.21 5.80 -0.75
N PHE A 68 7.48 5.61 0.55
CA PHE A 68 6.40 5.32 1.50
C PHE A 68 5.46 6.51 1.64
N LYS A 69 5.96 7.76 1.63
CA LYS A 69 5.10 8.95 1.63
C LYS A 69 4.20 9.01 0.40
N LYS A 70 4.74 8.69 -0.79
CA LYS A 70 3.93 8.62 -2.02
C LYS A 70 2.87 7.51 -1.95
N ALA A 71 3.22 6.34 -1.40
CA ALA A 71 2.26 5.26 -1.20
C ALA A 71 1.13 5.68 -0.25
N ILE A 72 1.45 6.37 0.85
CA ILE A 72 0.46 6.93 1.79
C ILE A 72 -0.47 7.92 1.07
N ASP A 73 0.08 8.82 0.25
CA ASP A 73 -0.72 9.83 -0.45
C ASP A 73 -1.69 9.19 -1.45
N HIS A 74 -1.22 8.23 -2.24
CA HIS A 74 -2.11 7.47 -3.13
C HIS A 74 -3.16 6.66 -2.37
N LEU A 75 -2.80 6.07 -1.22
CA LEU A 75 -3.74 5.32 -0.41
C LEU A 75 -4.79 6.21 0.26
N ASN A 76 -4.43 7.42 0.69
CA ASN A 76 -5.38 8.41 1.20
C ASN A 76 -6.43 8.77 0.15
N GLU A 77 -5.99 9.01 -1.08
CA GLU A 77 -6.90 9.28 -2.20
C GLU A 77 -7.77 8.06 -2.52
N ALA A 78 -7.21 6.84 -2.47
CA ALA A 78 -7.98 5.61 -2.64
C ALA A 78 -9.07 5.46 -1.58
N ILE A 79 -8.76 5.76 -0.31
CA ILE A 79 -9.71 5.72 0.80
C ILE A 79 -10.88 6.69 0.52
N SER A 80 -10.60 7.94 0.15
CA SER A 80 -11.65 8.90 -0.19
C SER A 80 -12.52 8.46 -1.38
N LEU A 81 -11.94 7.77 -2.36
CA LEU A 81 -12.68 7.20 -3.50
C LEU A 81 -13.55 6.01 -3.08
N VAL A 82 -13.08 5.16 -2.16
CA VAL A 82 -13.93 4.11 -1.55
C VAL A 82 -15.06 4.73 -0.74
N GLU A 83 -14.82 5.84 -0.02
CA GLU A 83 -15.86 6.58 0.69
C GLU A 83 -16.97 7.09 -0.24
N SER A 84 -16.62 7.54 -1.44
CA SER A 84 -17.60 7.94 -2.47
C SER A 84 -18.13 6.77 -3.32
N MET A 85 -17.69 5.54 -3.05
CA MET A 85 -18.00 4.32 -3.82
C MET A 85 -17.55 4.37 -5.29
N ASP A 86 -16.57 5.22 -5.62
CA ASP A 86 -15.87 5.20 -6.90
C ASP A 86 -14.77 4.12 -6.89
N LEU A 87 -15.20 2.86 -6.92
CA LEU A 87 -14.32 1.70 -6.71
C LEU A 87 -13.35 1.46 -7.87
N GLY A 88 -13.69 1.88 -9.09
CA GLY A 88 -12.79 1.80 -10.24
C GLY A 88 -11.60 2.73 -10.08
N ALA A 89 -11.85 4.01 -9.78
CA ALA A 89 -10.79 4.97 -9.51
C ALA A 89 -10.00 4.61 -8.25
N ALA A 90 -10.67 4.11 -7.20
CA ALA A 90 -10.00 3.64 -5.99
C ALA A 90 -9.00 2.52 -6.30
N ALA A 91 -9.39 1.52 -7.09
CA ALA A 91 -8.52 0.41 -7.47
C ALA A 91 -7.28 0.89 -8.24
N GLU A 92 -7.43 1.84 -9.18
CA GLU A 92 -6.31 2.47 -9.87
C GLU A 92 -5.36 3.16 -8.87
N ARG A 93 -5.92 3.87 -7.89
CA ARG A 93 -5.13 4.62 -6.90
C ARG A 93 -4.36 3.71 -5.96
N VAL A 94 -4.96 2.59 -5.53
CA VAL A 94 -4.22 1.52 -4.83
C VAL A 94 -3.10 0.97 -5.71
N GLY A 95 -3.32 0.80 -7.02
CA GLY A 95 -2.29 0.41 -7.99
C GLY A 95 -1.07 1.35 -8.01
N ARG A 96 -1.30 2.67 -7.87
CA ARG A 96 -0.21 3.64 -7.75
C ARG A 96 0.53 3.52 -6.42
N ALA A 97 -0.17 3.23 -5.31
CA ALA A 97 0.47 2.94 -4.03
C ALA A 97 1.35 1.67 -4.11
N ILE A 98 0.89 0.62 -4.80
CA ILE A 98 1.67 -0.61 -5.05
C ILE A 98 2.97 -0.29 -5.80
N SER A 99 2.89 0.54 -6.84
CA SER A 99 4.06 0.96 -7.62
C SER A 99 5.09 1.71 -6.77
N ALA A 100 4.64 2.60 -5.89
CA ALA A 100 5.51 3.32 -4.96
C ALA A 100 6.18 2.36 -3.95
N ALA A 101 5.42 1.46 -3.32
CA ALA A 101 5.98 0.43 -2.44
C ALA A 101 7.01 -0.46 -3.16
N THR A 102 6.72 -0.86 -4.41
CA THR A 102 7.63 -1.66 -5.25
C THR A 102 8.93 -0.91 -5.55
N THR A 103 8.85 0.40 -5.78
CA THR A 103 10.04 1.24 -5.99
C THR A 103 10.92 1.26 -4.73
N ALA A 104 10.33 1.42 -3.54
CA ALA A 104 11.06 1.34 -2.28
C ALA A 104 11.74 -0.03 -2.08
N ALA A 105 11.03 -1.12 -2.39
CA ALA A 105 11.56 -2.47 -2.31
C ALA A 105 12.76 -2.66 -3.26
N GLN A 106 12.67 -2.16 -4.50
CA GLN A 106 13.73 -2.30 -5.49
C GLN A 106 14.99 -1.52 -5.08
N GLU A 107 14.85 -0.27 -4.62
CA GLU A 107 16.00 0.53 -4.17
C GLU A 107 16.72 -0.13 -2.98
N ALA A 108 15.96 -0.73 -2.06
CA ALA A 108 16.51 -1.48 -0.94
C ALA A 108 17.17 -2.79 -1.39
N TRP A 109 16.54 -3.53 -2.30
CA TRP A 109 17.07 -4.74 -2.91
C TRP A 109 18.42 -4.49 -3.57
N ASP A 110 18.53 -3.44 -4.39
CA ASP A 110 19.78 -3.10 -5.08
C ASP A 110 20.91 -2.79 -4.11
N THR A 111 20.60 -2.11 -3.00
CA THR A 111 21.55 -1.85 -1.92
C THR A 111 22.01 -3.16 -1.26
N LEU A 112 21.08 -4.06 -0.92
CA LEU A 112 21.38 -5.33 -0.25
C LEU A 112 22.18 -6.28 -1.15
N LYS A 113 21.79 -6.39 -2.43
CA LYS A 113 22.50 -7.17 -3.45
C LYS A 113 23.93 -6.67 -3.64
N GLY A 114 24.13 -5.34 -3.68
CA GLY A 114 25.46 -4.73 -3.76
C GLY A 114 26.38 -5.10 -2.58
N HIS A 115 25.82 -5.54 -1.45
CA HIS A 115 26.55 -6.01 -0.27
C HIS A 115 26.55 -7.55 -0.13
N GLY A 116 26.05 -8.30 -1.12
CA GLY A 116 26.05 -9.76 -1.12
C GLY A 116 25.07 -10.40 -0.12
N LEU A 117 24.00 -9.70 0.24
CA LEU A 117 22.98 -10.18 1.18
C LEU A 117 21.72 -10.75 0.50
N LEU A 118 21.65 -10.69 -0.84
CA LEU A 118 20.56 -11.18 -1.70
C LEU A 118 21.11 -11.69 -3.04
#